data_AF-K7GFH8-F1
#
_entry.id   AF-K7GFH8-F1
#
_cell.length_a   1.000
_cell.length_b   1.000
_cell.length_c   1.000
_cell.angle_alpha   90.00
_cell.angle_beta   90.00
_cell.angle_gamma   90.00
#
_symmetry.space_group_name_H-M   'P 1'
#
loop_
_entity.id
_entity.type
_entity.pdbx_description
1 polymer ?
#
loop_
_entity_poly.entity_id
_entity_poly.type
_entity_poly.pdbx_seq_one_letter_code
_entity_poly.pdbx_strand_id
1 'polypeptide(L)'
;VVLDKAANAFDDQYIGCAKEMDEKAPALLEEEKSKSNLLRRVWDNATKHWQGVKKKLSFNLKDEYGIAIAYTDRLFKQAMQDTIKSEADNKANFKFKAFHYYLTRALQELHWNCNQPYKQTVYRGVSDVEYRYTRSEPIRFGYFASSSLNKKVAEEFAEKESSSIFTVLTIHTRFGVDISKLSYNRSQEEVLIPVHEEFK
;
A
#
# COMPACT_ATOMS: atom_id res chain seq x y z
N VAL A 1 -0.48 -10.85 -17.88
CA VAL A 1 -0.02 -9.45 -17.68
C VAL A 1 1.49 -9.42 -17.72
N VAL A 2 2.09 -8.60 -18.58
CA VAL A 2 3.55 -8.42 -18.60
C VAL A 2 3.94 -7.45 -17.48
N LEU A 3 4.93 -7.82 -16.68
CA LEU A 3 5.48 -6.95 -15.65
C LEU A 3 6.39 -5.90 -16.29
N ASP A 4 6.24 -4.64 -15.88
CA ASP A 4 7.01 -3.51 -16.37
C ASP A 4 7.41 -2.55 -15.23
N LYS A 5 7.95 -1.39 -15.57
CA LYS A 5 8.40 -0.35 -14.62
C LYS A 5 7.25 0.49 -14.03
N ALA A 6 6.01 0.26 -14.45
CA ALA A 6 4.86 1.08 -14.11
C ALA A 6 5.15 2.58 -14.32
N ALA A 7 5.55 2.97 -15.55
CA ALA A 7 6.01 4.33 -15.86
C ALA A 7 4.97 5.41 -15.56
N ASN A 8 3.69 5.03 -15.64
CA ASN A 8 2.54 5.92 -15.46
C ASN A 8 2.04 5.96 -14.00
N ALA A 9 2.70 5.25 -13.08
CA ALA A 9 2.30 5.23 -11.67
C ALA A 9 2.49 6.60 -10.99
N PHE A 10 1.55 6.95 -10.10
CA PHE A 10 1.78 8.02 -9.12
C PHE A 10 2.66 7.47 -7.99
N ASP A 11 3.93 7.86 -7.98
CA ASP A 11 5.02 7.22 -7.25
C ASP A 11 5.82 8.21 -6.39
N ASP A 12 5.19 9.33 -6.02
CA ASP A 12 5.80 10.40 -5.25
C ASP A 12 6.29 9.90 -3.88
N GLN A 13 7.54 10.23 -3.55
CA GLN A 13 8.17 9.92 -2.26
C GLN A 13 8.14 11.11 -1.30
N TYR A 14 7.69 12.27 -1.77
CA TYR A 14 7.58 13.54 -1.04
C TYR A 14 8.90 14.05 -0.47
N ILE A 15 10.00 13.74 -1.15
CA ILE A 15 11.35 14.16 -0.78
C ILE A 15 11.46 15.68 -0.95
N GLY A 16 11.78 16.38 0.14
CA GLY A 16 11.94 17.84 0.14
C GLY A 16 10.64 18.64 0.31
N CYS A 17 9.46 18.00 0.25
CA CYS A 17 8.16 18.68 0.40
C CYS A 17 7.29 18.13 1.54
N ALA A 18 7.78 17.19 2.36
CA ALA A 18 7.01 16.58 3.45
C ALA A 18 6.41 17.63 4.42
N LYS A 19 7.14 18.67 4.80
CA LYS A 19 6.62 19.71 5.69
C LYS A 19 5.43 20.47 5.07
N GLU A 20 5.56 20.84 3.80
CA GLU A 20 4.48 21.52 3.06
C GLU A 20 3.27 20.61 2.90
N MET A 21 3.50 19.32 2.63
CA MET A 21 2.42 18.35 2.52
C MET A 21 1.74 18.07 3.86
N ASP A 22 2.46 18.07 4.98
CA ASP A 22 1.85 17.99 6.32
C ASP A 22 0.88 19.15 6.57
N GLU A 23 1.15 20.35 6.04
CA GLU A 23 0.26 21.51 6.16
C GLU A 23 -0.96 21.42 5.23
N LYS A 24 -0.78 20.87 4.01
CA LYS A 24 -1.84 20.80 2.97
C LYS A 24 -2.72 19.57 3.03
N ALA A 25 -2.17 18.43 3.45
CA ALA A 25 -2.85 17.14 3.42
C ALA A 25 -4.17 17.09 4.22
N PRO A 26 -4.35 17.80 5.35
CA PRO A 26 -5.64 17.80 6.05
C PRO A 26 -6.78 18.35 5.19
N ALA A 27 -6.57 19.51 4.54
CA ALA A 27 -7.58 20.12 3.68
C ALA A 27 -7.86 19.26 2.43
N LEU A 28 -6.81 18.71 1.82
CA LEU A 28 -6.94 17.79 0.69
C LEU A 28 -7.72 16.53 1.07
N LEU A 29 -7.47 15.95 2.25
CA LEU A 29 -8.19 14.76 2.70
C LEU A 29 -9.70 15.02 2.89
N GLU A 30 -10.07 16.18 3.44
CA GLU A 30 -11.49 16.55 3.54
C GLU A 30 -12.14 16.72 2.16
N GLU A 31 -11.44 17.33 1.22
CA GLU A 31 -11.90 17.43 -0.17
C GLU A 31 -12.08 16.05 -0.81
N GLU A 32 -11.10 15.16 -0.66
CA GLU A 32 -11.15 13.78 -1.18
C GLU A 32 -12.32 12.98 -0.57
N LYS A 33 -12.52 13.08 0.75
CA LYS A 33 -13.64 12.44 1.46
C LYS A 33 -15.00 12.99 1.03
N SER A 34 -15.08 14.29 0.72
CA SER A 34 -16.33 14.91 0.23
C SER A 34 -16.74 14.38 -1.15
N LYS A 35 -15.75 14.01 -1.97
CA LYS A 35 -15.94 13.49 -3.33
C LYS A 35 -16.08 11.97 -3.40
N SER A 36 -15.72 11.24 -2.33
CA SER A 36 -15.75 9.78 -2.29
C SER A 36 -16.36 9.25 -0.99
N ASN A 37 -17.63 8.82 -1.08
CA ASN A 37 -18.32 8.15 0.03
C ASN A 37 -17.56 6.90 0.50
N LEU A 38 -16.91 6.19 -0.42
CA LEU A 38 -16.08 5.03 -0.09
C LEU A 38 -14.88 5.44 0.77
N LEU A 39 -14.11 6.45 0.35
CA LEU A 39 -12.97 6.95 1.12
C LEU A 39 -13.39 7.39 2.51
N ARG A 40 -14.45 8.21 2.61
CA ARG A 40 -14.96 8.70 3.89
C ARG A 40 -15.27 7.55 4.84
N ARG A 41 -16.08 6.57 4.39
CA ARG A 41 -16.45 5.41 5.20
C ARG A 41 -15.22 4.61 5.64
N VAL A 42 -14.26 4.38 4.75
CA VAL A 42 -13.09 3.58 5.11
C VAL A 42 -12.17 4.34 6.06
N TRP A 43 -11.97 5.65 5.85
CA TRP A 43 -11.20 6.49 6.76
C TRP A 43 -11.81 6.51 8.18
N ASP A 44 -13.13 6.64 8.28
CA ASP A 44 -13.85 6.62 9.57
C ASP A 44 -13.69 5.26 10.28
N ASN A 45 -13.78 4.16 9.55
CA ASN A 45 -13.57 2.81 10.10
C ASN A 45 -12.13 2.59 10.55
N ALA A 46 -11.15 3.00 9.72
CA ALA A 46 -9.74 2.94 10.04
C ALA A 46 -9.39 3.79 11.26
N THR A 47 -10.04 4.95 11.42
CA THR A 47 -9.91 5.82 12.60
C THR A 47 -10.28 5.09 13.89
N LYS A 48 -11.44 4.42 13.91
CA LYS A 48 -11.89 3.65 15.08
C LYS A 48 -10.92 2.51 15.42
N HIS A 49 -10.45 1.79 14.39
CA HIS A 49 -9.47 0.71 14.58
C HIS A 49 -8.15 1.24 15.14
N TRP A 50 -7.60 2.28 14.51
CA TRP A 50 -6.34 2.90 14.92
C TRP A 50 -6.37 3.38 16.37
N GLN A 51 -7.44 4.02 16.83
CA GLN A 51 -7.58 4.43 18.23
C GLN A 51 -7.43 3.25 19.20
N GLY A 52 -8.03 2.09 18.86
CA GLY A 52 -7.88 0.87 19.64
C GLY A 52 -6.46 0.30 19.61
N VAL A 53 -5.79 0.34 18.46
CA VAL A 53 -4.41 -0.13 18.28
C VAL A 53 -3.41 0.78 19.01
N LYS A 54 -3.49 2.10 18.81
CA LYS A 54 -2.62 3.11 19.42
C LYS A 54 -2.63 3.02 20.94
N LYS A 55 -3.82 2.90 21.54
CA LYS A 55 -3.97 2.73 23.00
C LYS A 55 -3.30 1.47 23.53
N LYS A 56 -3.34 0.36 22.77
CA LYS A 56 -2.78 -0.94 23.20
C LYS A 56 -1.27 -1.02 23.02
N LEU A 57 -0.74 -0.45 21.93
CA LEU A 57 0.64 -0.64 21.52
C LEU A 57 1.53 0.57 21.81
N SER A 58 0.97 1.67 22.33
CA SER A 58 1.69 2.90 22.67
C SER A 58 2.57 3.42 21.51
N PHE A 59 2.08 3.32 20.28
CA PHE A 59 2.79 3.80 19.10
C PHE A 59 2.95 5.32 19.13
N ASN A 60 4.17 5.78 18.91
CA ASN A 60 4.48 7.19 18.70
C ASN A 60 4.45 7.52 17.20
N LEU A 61 3.28 7.34 16.58
CA LEU A 61 3.02 7.68 15.18
C LEU A 61 1.90 8.73 15.13
N LYS A 62 1.97 9.68 14.19
CA LYS A 62 0.87 10.62 13.95
C LYS A 62 -0.41 9.86 13.64
N ASP A 63 -1.54 10.40 14.04
CA ASP A 63 -2.81 9.69 13.91
C ASP A 63 -3.16 9.44 12.45
N GLU A 64 -2.96 10.42 11.57
CA GLU A 64 -3.23 10.32 10.13
C GLU A 64 -2.43 9.20 9.46
N TYR A 65 -1.17 9.01 9.88
CA TYR A 65 -0.31 7.94 9.39
C TYR A 65 -0.79 6.56 9.87
N GLY A 66 -1.13 6.45 11.15
CA GLY A 66 -1.67 5.21 11.71
C GLY A 66 -3.03 4.83 11.12
N ILE A 67 -3.89 5.83 10.86
CA ILE A 67 -5.17 5.65 10.17
C ILE A 67 -4.96 5.20 8.72
N ALA A 68 -4.03 5.83 8.01
CA ALA A 68 -3.68 5.46 6.65
C ALA A 68 -3.09 4.05 6.56
N ILE A 69 -2.44 3.51 7.60
CA ILE A 69 -1.99 2.11 7.64
C ILE A 69 -3.11 1.15 8.03
N ALA A 70 -3.95 1.53 9.01
CA ALA A 70 -5.13 0.76 9.42
C ALA A 70 -6.13 0.57 8.27
N TYR A 71 -5.92 1.29 7.18
CA TYR A 71 -6.51 1.09 5.87
C TYR A 71 -6.16 -0.31 5.29
N THR A 72 -6.89 -1.35 5.73
CA THR A 72 -6.78 -2.70 5.17
C THR A 72 -8.09 -3.21 4.56
N ASP A 73 -9.01 -2.29 4.25
CA ASP A 73 -10.26 -2.61 3.58
C ASP A 73 -10.00 -3.07 2.14
N ARG A 74 -10.39 -4.31 1.82
CA ARG A 74 -10.18 -4.89 0.48
C ARG A 74 -10.79 -4.04 -0.64
N LEU A 75 -11.94 -3.39 -0.39
CA LEU A 75 -12.67 -2.66 -1.43
C LEU A 75 -11.99 -1.36 -1.82
N PHE A 76 -11.42 -0.61 -0.88
CA PHE A 76 -10.67 0.57 -1.27
C PHE A 76 -9.25 0.23 -1.74
N LYS A 77 -8.62 -0.89 -1.34
CA LYS A 77 -7.36 -1.34 -1.96
C LYS A 77 -7.58 -1.55 -3.45
N GLN A 78 -8.71 -2.15 -3.80
CA GLN A 78 -9.17 -2.28 -5.19
C GLN A 78 -9.45 -0.91 -5.83
N ALA A 79 -10.25 -0.05 -5.20
CA ALA A 79 -10.58 1.26 -5.77
C ALA A 79 -9.36 2.16 -5.98
N MET A 80 -8.38 2.11 -5.08
CA MET A 80 -7.12 2.84 -5.18
C MET A 80 -6.27 2.27 -6.32
N GLN A 81 -6.18 0.94 -6.44
CA GLN A 81 -5.49 0.29 -7.56
C GLN A 81 -6.14 0.62 -8.91
N ASP A 82 -7.47 0.61 -8.98
CA ASP A 82 -8.23 0.94 -10.18
C ASP A 82 -8.06 2.41 -10.56
N THR A 83 -8.04 3.32 -9.58
CA THR A 83 -7.81 4.75 -9.82
C THR A 83 -6.39 5.02 -10.29
N ILE A 84 -5.39 4.37 -9.68
CA ILE A 84 -3.99 4.45 -10.13
C ILE A 84 -3.86 3.97 -11.59
N LYS A 85 -4.56 2.89 -11.96
CA LYS A 85 -4.57 2.38 -13.34
C LYS A 85 -5.33 3.30 -14.31
N SER A 86 -6.50 3.83 -13.92
CA SER A 86 -7.33 4.65 -14.80
C SER A 86 -6.79 6.07 -15.00
N GLU A 87 -6.06 6.59 -14.02
CA GLU A 87 -5.49 7.94 -14.03
C GLU A 87 -3.98 7.93 -14.30
N ALA A 88 -3.44 6.77 -14.70
CA ALA A 88 -2.04 6.56 -15.00
C ALA A 88 -1.50 7.61 -16.00
N ASP A 89 -2.32 7.97 -17.00
CA ASP A 89 -1.92 8.92 -18.05
C ASP A 89 -2.00 10.39 -17.61
N ASN A 90 -2.50 10.69 -16.40
CA ASN A 90 -2.58 12.06 -15.89
C ASN A 90 -2.39 12.13 -14.37
N LYS A 91 -1.13 12.17 -13.94
CA LYS A 91 -0.72 12.37 -12.53
C LYS A 91 -1.38 13.60 -11.88
N ALA A 92 -1.73 14.64 -12.64
CA ALA A 92 -2.36 15.84 -12.09
C ALA A 92 -3.79 15.57 -11.57
N ASN A 93 -4.49 14.60 -12.17
CA ASN A 93 -5.86 14.23 -11.83
C ASN A 93 -5.96 13.23 -10.67
N PHE A 94 -4.83 12.72 -10.15
CA PHE A 94 -4.82 11.71 -9.10
C PHE A 94 -5.70 12.13 -7.91
N LYS A 95 -6.75 11.35 -7.63
CA LYS A 95 -7.82 11.70 -6.68
C LYS A 95 -7.52 11.41 -5.21
N PHE A 96 -6.40 10.78 -4.88
CA PHE A 96 -6.08 10.32 -3.53
C PHE A 96 -4.73 10.87 -3.03
N LYS A 97 -4.44 12.14 -3.31
CA LYS A 97 -3.16 12.80 -2.99
C LYS A 97 -2.86 12.80 -1.50
N ALA A 98 -3.81 13.18 -0.65
CA ALA A 98 -3.61 13.20 0.80
C ALA A 98 -3.50 11.79 1.36
N PHE A 99 -4.37 10.88 0.92
CA PHE A 99 -4.30 9.48 1.34
C PHE A 99 -2.96 8.84 0.98
N HIS A 100 -2.51 9.01 -0.28
CA HIS A 100 -1.22 8.51 -0.76
C HIS A 100 -0.05 9.12 0.02
N TYR A 101 -0.12 10.43 0.32
CA TYR A 101 0.87 11.11 1.15
C TYR A 101 0.98 10.50 2.54
N TYR A 102 -0.14 10.38 3.25
CA TYR A 102 -0.16 9.82 4.60
C TYR A 102 0.37 8.39 4.62
N LEU A 103 -0.02 7.55 3.67
CA LEU A 103 0.46 6.17 3.61
C LEU A 103 1.96 6.08 3.28
N THR A 104 2.45 6.92 2.35
CA THR A 104 3.88 7.01 2.02
C THR A 104 4.70 7.40 3.24
N ARG A 105 4.29 8.47 3.94
CA ARG A 105 4.97 8.96 5.14
C ARG A 105 4.93 7.95 6.28
N ALA A 106 3.79 7.29 6.48
CA ALA A 106 3.64 6.28 7.50
C ALA A 106 4.63 5.12 7.30
N LEU A 107 4.79 4.63 6.06
CA LEU A 107 5.78 3.60 5.75
C LEU A 107 7.21 4.11 5.94
N GLN A 108 7.51 5.34 5.53
CA GLN A 108 8.84 5.95 5.74
C GLN A 108 9.20 6.10 7.23
N GLU A 109 8.24 6.41 8.10
CA GLU A 109 8.47 6.54 9.54
C GLU A 109 8.54 5.20 10.27
N LEU A 110 7.78 4.19 9.82
CA LEU A 110 7.84 2.84 10.37
C LEU A 110 9.01 2.02 9.84
N HIS A 111 9.61 2.42 8.73
CA HIS A 111 10.87 1.86 8.25
C HIS A 111 12.00 2.33 9.17
N TRP A 112 12.12 1.66 10.31
CA TRP A 112 12.99 2.02 11.43
C TRP A 112 14.49 2.03 11.08
N ASN A 113 14.88 1.48 9.93
CA ASN A 113 16.30 1.37 9.61
C ASN A 113 16.60 1.38 8.11
N CYS A 114 16.57 2.57 7.50
CA CYS A 114 17.02 2.80 6.12
C CYS A 114 18.48 2.34 5.85
N ASN A 115 19.28 2.13 6.90
CA ASN A 115 20.70 1.79 6.82
C ASN A 115 20.99 0.28 6.99
N GLN A 116 20.00 -0.56 7.27
CA GLN A 116 20.21 -2.01 7.32
C GLN A 116 19.82 -2.67 5.99
N PRO A 117 20.67 -3.57 5.45
CA PRO A 117 20.40 -4.30 4.22
C PRO A 117 19.37 -5.43 4.43
N TYR A 118 18.34 -5.21 5.25
CA TYR A 118 17.40 -6.27 5.59
C TYR A 118 16.47 -6.52 4.41
N LYS A 119 16.81 -7.55 3.65
CA LYS A 119 15.96 -8.10 2.59
C LYS A 119 14.99 -9.07 3.25
N GLN A 120 13.72 -8.68 3.31
CA GLN A 120 12.65 -9.53 3.81
C GLN A 120 12.04 -10.32 2.64
N THR A 121 11.82 -11.62 2.86
CA THR A 121 11.08 -12.46 1.91
C THR A 121 9.61 -12.43 2.27
N VAL A 122 8.78 -12.06 1.30
CA VAL A 122 7.32 -11.97 1.44
C VAL A 122 6.65 -12.59 0.22
N TYR A 123 5.37 -12.89 0.36
CA TYR A 123 4.59 -13.62 -0.64
C TYR A 123 3.33 -12.83 -1.00
N ARG A 124 2.97 -12.82 -2.27
CA ARG A 124 1.74 -12.18 -2.75
C ARG A 124 1.01 -13.10 -3.72
N GLY A 125 -0.21 -13.46 -3.36
CA GLY A 125 -1.14 -14.14 -4.25
C GLY A 125 -1.99 -13.16 -5.02
N VAL A 126 -2.23 -13.45 -6.30
CA VAL A 126 -3.14 -12.70 -7.16
C VAL A 126 -3.95 -13.71 -7.97
N SER A 127 -5.28 -13.68 -7.81
CA SER A 127 -6.22 -14.44 -8.62
C SER A 127 -6.39 -13.81 -10.00
N ASP A 128 -6.85 -14.60 -10.98
CA ASP A 128 -7.24 -14.15 -12.33
C ASP A 128 -6.12 -13.49 -13.16
N VAL A 129 -4.87 -13.62 -12.72
CA VAL A 129 -3.73 -12.99 -13.37
C VAL A 129 -2.58 -13.98 -13.48
N GLU A 130 -2.11 -14.19 -14.70
CA GLU A 130 -0.80 -14.79 -14.99
C GLU A 130 0.21 -13.67 -15.26
N TYR A 131 1.20 -13.50 -14.38
CA TYR A 131 2.28 -12.54 -14.63
C TYR A 131 3.38 -13.15 -15.49
N ARG A 132 3.91 -12.35 -16.43
CA ARG A 132 5.06 -12.71 -17.26
C ARG A 132 6.17 -11.69 -17.08
N TYR A 133 7.38 -12.16 -16.76
CA TYR A 133 8.56 -11.32 -16.64
C TYR A 133 9.48 -11.53 -17.85
N THR A 134 9.73 -10.46 -18.61
CA THR A 134 10.55 -10.50 -19.84
C THR A 134 12.06 -10.46 -19.57
N ARG A 135 12.49 -10.29 -18.31
CA ARG A 135 13.91 -10.20 -17.89
C ARG A 135 14.72 -9.08 -18.56
N SER A 136 14.06 -8.16 -19.24
CA SER A 136 14.71 -7.07 -19.98
C SER A 136 14.91 -5.82 -19.14
N GLU A 137 14.04 -5.57 -18.15
CA GLU A 137 14.00 -4.35 -17.37
C GLU A 137 13.69 -4.64 -15.90
N PRO A 138 14.08 -3.75 -14.96
CA PRO A 138 13.52 -3.72 -13.61
C PRO A 138 12.00 -3.65 -13.64
N ILE A 139 11.35 -4.26 -12.65
CA ILE A 139 9.89 -4.23 -12.49
C ILE A 139 9.49 -3.40 -11.27
N ARG A 140 8.29 -2.83 -11.32
CA ARG A 140 7.68 -2.10 -10.21
C ARG A 140 6.18 -2.36 -10.19
N PHE A 141 5.58 -2.40 -9.00
CA PHE A 141 4.12 -2.55 -8.90
C PHE A 141 3.37 -1.29 -9.32
N GLY A 142 3.92 -0.10 -9.00
CA GLY A 142 3.28 1.18 -9.30
C GLY A 142 2.10 1.53 -8.39
N TYR A 143 1.87 0.72 -7.35
CA TYR A 143 0.89 0.93 -6.28
C TYR A 143 1.45 0.33 -5.00
N PHE A 144 0.86 0.65 -3.84
CA PHE A 144 1.22 0.00 -2.58
C PHE A 144 0.86 -1.49 -2.63
N ALA A 145 1.85 -2.38 -2.65
CA ALA A 145 1.62 -3.79 -2.83
C ALA A 145 1.55 -4.51 -1.48
N SER A 146 0.35 -4.97 -1.11
CA SER A 146 0.17 -5.88 0.03
C SER A 146 0.82 -7.23 -0.25
N SER A 147 1.53 -7.75 0.73
CA SER A 147 2.15 -9.07 0.74
C SER A 147 2.04 -9.68 2.14
N SER A 148 2.42 -10.93 2.30
CA SER A 148 2.40 -11.64 3.59
C SER A 148 3.75 -12.26 3.88
N LEU A 149 4.13 -12.32 5.15
CA LEU A 149 5.26 -13.16 5.60
C LEU A 149 4.94 -14.66 5.47
N ASN A 150 3.66 -15.00 5.45
CA ASN A 150 3.17 -16.36 5.39
C ASN A 150 2.75 -16.73 3.97
N LYS A 151 3.50 -17.66 3.35
CA LYS A 151 3.21 -18.13 1.99
C LYS A 151 1.80 -18.71 1.86
N LYS A 152 1.29 -19.42 2.87
CA LYS A 152 -0.05 -20.01 2.84
C LYS A 152 -1.14 -18.96 2.74
N VAL A 153 -0.98 -17.83 3.44
CA VAL A 153 -1.90 -16.70 3.33
C VAL A 153 -1.92 -16.17 1.90
N ALA A 154 -0.75 -16.05 1.25
CA ALA A 154 -0.67 -15.64 -0.15
C ALA A 154 -1.32 -16.67 -1.10
N GLU A 155 -1.09 -17.97 -0.90
CA GLU A 155 -1.74 -19.04 -1.67
C GLU A 155 -3.26 -18.99 -1.52
N GLU A 156 -3.78 -18.82 -0.30
CA GLU A 156 -5.22 -18.64 -0.05
C GLU A 156 -5.80 -17.43 -0.80
N PHE A 157 -5.08 -16.31 -0.88
CA PHE A 157 -5.52 -15.15 -1.68
C PHE A 157 -5.54 -15.42 -3.19
N ALA A 158 -4.61 -16.26 -3.67
CA ALA A 158 -4.53 -16.63 -5.08
C ALA A 158 -5.68 -17.60 -5.47
N GLU A 159 -6.02 -18.51 -4.57
CA GLU A 159 -7.01 -19.58 -4.77
C GLU A 159 -8.46 -19.18 -4.41
N LYS A 160 -8.67 -18.03 -3.77
CA LYS A 160 -9.98 -17.62 -3.22
C LYS A 160 -11.08 -17.43 -4.26
N GLU A 161 -10.71 -17.18 -5.51
CA GLU A 161 -11.65 -16.94 -6.61
C GLU A 161 -11.74 -18.20 -7.48
N SER A 162 -12.90 -18.47 -8.09
CA SER A 162 -13.19 -19.69 -8.88
C SER A 162 -12.39 -19.85 -10.19
N SER A 163 -11.25 -19.18 -10.30
CA SER A 163 -10.38 -19.14 -11.46
C SER A 163 -9.30 -20.20 -11.35
N SER A 164 -9.06 -20.92 -12.45
CA SER A 164 -7.90 -21.81 -12.56
C SER A 164 -6.59 -21.05 -12.81
N ILE A 165 -6.65 -19.73 -13.01
CA ILE A 165 -5.50 -18.88 -13.31
C ILE A 165 -5.18 -18.04 -12.08
N PHE A 166 -3.99 -18.24 -11.52
CA PHE A 166 -3.48 -17.44 -10.42
C PHE A 166 -1.96 -17.36 -10.45
N THR A 167 -1.41 -16.35 -9.78
CA THR A 167 0.04 -16.21 -9.57
C THR A 167 0.35 -16.04 -8.10
N VAL A 168 1.36 -16.78 -7.60
CA VAL A 168 1.98 -16.53 -6.30
C VAL A 168 3.39 -16.00 -6.53
N LEU A 169 3.62 -14.75 -6.14
CA LEU A 169 4.91 -14.09 -6.23
C LEU A 169 5.70 -14.32 -4.95
N THR A 170 6.98 -14.70 -5.09
CA THR A 170 7.97 -14.59 -4.01
C THR A 170 8.74 -13.30 -4.21
N ILE A 171 8.66 -12.40 -3.25
CA ILE A 171 9.19 -11.03 -3.35
C ILE A 171 10.25 -10.85 -2.28
N HIS A 172 11.34 -10.23 -2.67
CA HIS A 172 12.41 -9.86 -1.77
C HIS A 172 12.47 -8.34 -1.64
N THR A 173 11.79 -7.83 -0.63
CA THR A 173 11.63 -6.39 -0.41
C THR A 173 12.67 -5.87 0.59
N ARG A 174 13.16 -4.66 0.34
CA ARG A 174 14.01 -3.88 1.26
C ARG A 174 13.24 -2.74 1.91
N PHE A 175 12.17 -2.26 1.27
CA PHE A 175 11.38 -1.13 1.74
C PHE A 175 10.02 -1.55 2.34
N GLY A 176 9.67 -2.83 2.25
CA GLY A 176 8.46 -3.38 2.82
C GLY A 176 8.42 -3.20 4.34
N VAL A 177 7.27 -2.80 4.85
CA VAL A 177 7.04 -2.59 6.28
C VAL A 177 6.03 -3.63 6.77
N ASP A 178 6.41 -4.36 7.82
CA ASP A 178 5.48 -5.23 8.55
C ASP A 178 4.44 -4.37 9.29
N ILE A 179 3.22 -4.39 8.77
CA ILE A 179 2.06 -3.69 9.33
C ILE A 179 1.11 -4.65 10.04
N SER A 180 1.49 -5.90 10.27
CA SER A 180 0.63 -6.94 10.87
C SER A 180 0.02 -6.51 12.19
N LYS A 181 0.76 -5.78 13.04
CA LYS A 181 0.28 -5.29 14.34
C LYS A 181 -0.74 -4.14 14.23
N LEU A 182 -0.71 -3.43 13.10
CA LEU A 182 -1.52 -2.27 12.78
C LEU A 182 -2.75 -2.63 11.92
N SER A 183 -2.64 -3.69 11.13
CA SER A 183 -3.68 -4.22 10.25
C SER A 183 -4.92 -4.65 11.02
N TYR A 184 -6.08 -4.60 10.34
CA TYR A 184 -7.33 -5.16 10.85
C TYR A 184 -7.24 -6.67 11.05
N ASN A 185 -6.53 -7.37 10.16
CA ASN A 185 -6.37 -8.81 10.23
C ASN A 185 -4.90 -9.20 10.46
N ARG A 186 -4.53 -9.32 11.73
CA ARG A 186 -3.16 -9.65 12.14
C ARG A 186 -2.68 -11.01 11.63
N SER A 187 -3.60 -11.96 11.39
CA SER A 187 -3.24 -13.31 10.91
C SER A 187 -2.78 -13.30 9.45
N GLN A 188 -2.98 -12.20 8.71
CA GLN A 188 -2.45 -12.08 7.36
C GLN A 188 -0.95 -11.79 7.34
N GLU A 189 -0.35 -11.44 8.48
CA GLU A 189 1.08 -11.10 8.59
C GLU A 189 1.50 -10.12 7.50
N GLU A 190 0.66 -9.08 7.32
CA GLU A 190 0.74 -8.20 6.17
C GLU A 190 2.01 -7.34 6.19
N VAL A 191 2.75 -7.39 5.09
CA VAL A 191 3.85 -6.49 4.77
C VAL A 191 3.41 -5.62 3.59
N LEU A 192 3.48 -4.30 3.78
CA LEU A 192 3.13 -3.35 2.74
C LEU A 192 4.39 -2.83 2.05
N ILE A 193 4.46 -3.03 0.74
CA ILE A 193 5.57 -2.59 -0.11
C ILE A 193 5.21 -1.22 -0.70
N PRO A 194 6.09 -0.21 -0.60
CA PRO A 194 5.82 1.12 -1.13
C PRO A 194 5.84 1.15 -2.66
N VAL A 195 5.14 2.15 -3.23
CA VAL A 195 4.99 2.38 -4.68
C VAL A 195 6.29 2.42 -5.48
N HIS A 196 7.38 2.92 -4.87
CA HIS A 196 8.62 3.23 -5.57
C HIS A 196 9.64 2.09 -5.60
N GLU A 197 9.40 0.96 -4.91
CA GLU A 197 10.37 -0.14 -4.89
C GLU A 197 10.48 -0.83 -6.26
N GLU A 198 11.71 -0.91 -6.77
CA GLU A 198 12.05 -1.62 -8.01
C GLU A 198 12.69 -2.98 -7.70
N PHE A 199 12.33 -3.99 -8.50
CA PHE A 199 12.87 -5.34 -8.40
C PHE A 199 13.64 -5.71 -9.67
N LYS A 200 14.76 -6.40 -9.49
CA LYS A 200 15.67 -6.89 -10.54
C LYS A 200 15.86 -8.39 -10.40
#